data_AF-A0A2R6J0Y8-F1
#
_entry.id   AF-A0A2R6J0Y8-F1
#
_cell.length_a   1.000
_cell.length_b   1.000
_cell.length_c   1.000
_cell.angle_alpha   90.00
_cell.angle_beta   90.00
_cell.angle_gamma   90.00
#
_symmetry.space_group_name_H-M   'P 1'
#
loop_
_entity.id
_entity.type
_entity.pdbx_description
1 polymer ?
#
loop_
_entity_poly.entity_id
_entity_poly.type
_entity_poly.pdbx_seq_one_letter_code
_entity_poly.pdbx_strand_id
1 'polypeptide(L)' 'MTGQPARAALRAALADWRRHAVAVALVVVAFAVAELIAAPTARYGAYLIAFAVWMAWFVLTCVEWLRRADF' A
#
# COMPACT_ATOMS: atom_id res chain seq x y z
N MET A 1 -6.76 -25.81 9.19
CA MET A 1 -6.71 -24.34 9.04
C MET A 1 -6.72 -23.78 10.44
N THR A 2 -5.64 -23.15 10.88
CA THR A 2 -5.52 -22.57 12.22
C THR A 2 -5.91 -21.10 12.12
N GLY A 3 -7.21 -20.79 12.05
CA GLY A 3 -7.59 -19.39 11.93
C GLY A 3 -7.39 -18.66 13.23
N GLN A 4 -6.92 -17.43 13.07
CA GLN A 4 -6.62 -16.54 14.19
C GLN A 4 -7.79 -15.58 14.39
N PRO A 5 -8.04 -15.14 15.64
CA PRO A 5 -9.02 -14.08 15.88
C PRO A 5 -8.70 -12.86 15.01
N ALA A 6 -9.73 -12.22 14.44
CA ALA A 6 -9.61 -11.21 13.38
C ALA A 6 -8.57 -10.11 13.65
N ARG A 7 -8.40 -9.70 14.91
CA ARG A 7 -7.40 -8.70 15.32
C ARG A 7 -5.95 -9.20 15.21
N ALA A 8 -5.70 -10.48 15.52
CA ALA A 8 -4.39 -11.10 15.37
C ALA A 8 -4.05 -11.30 13.90
N ALA A 9 -5.02 -11.73 13.08
CA ALA A 9 -4.87 -11.84 11.63
C ALA A 9 -4.52 -10.48 10.99
N LEU A 10 -5.16 -9.38 11.44
CA LEU A 10 -4.87 -8.03 10.94
C LEU A 10 -3.46 -7.58 11.30
N ARG A 11 -3.04 -7.76 12.55
CA ARG A 11 -1.66 -7.43 12.97
C ARG A 11 -0.64 -8.22 12.14
N ALA A 12 -0.90 -9.49 11.91
CA ALA A 12 -0.02 -10.33 11.13
C ALA A 12 0.02 -9.91 9.65
N ALA A 13 -1.11 -9.48 9.07
CA ALA A 13 -1.17 -8.94 7.71
C ALA A 13 -0.40 -7.62 7.58
N LEU A 14 -0.38 -6.81 8.63
CA LEU A 14 0.36 -5.55 8.70
C LEU A 14 1.84 -5.73 9.11
N ALA A 15 2.29 -6.91 9.48
CA ALA A 15 3.66 -7.13 9.96
C ALA A 15 4.72 -7.05 8.85
N ASP A 16 4.33 -7.12 7.57
CA ASP A 16 5.27 -7.05 6.45
C ASP A 16 5.74 -5.61 6.20
N TRP A 17 6.79 -5.21 6.92
CA TRP A 17 7.41 -3.88 6.80
C TRP A 17 7.93 -3.60 5.38
N ARG A 18 8.35 -4.63 4.65
CA ARG A 18 8.95 -4.50 3.32
C ARG A 18 7.91 -4.00 2.33
N ARG A 19 6.69 -4.50 2.44
CA ARG A 19 5.55 -4.06 1.63
C ARG A 19 5.16 -2.61 1.89
N HIS A 20 5.20 -2.17 3.16
CA HIS A 20 4.97 -0.77 3.52
C HIS A 20 6.07 0.13 2.98
N ALA A 21 7.34 -0.28 3.11
CA ALA A 21 8.48 0.47 2.62
C ALA A 21 8.46 0.62 1.09
N VAL A 22 8.11 -0.43 0.35
CA VAL A 22 7.95 -0.35 -1.11
C VAL A 22 6.83 0.61 -1.51
N ALA A 23 5.67 0.55 -0.84
CA ALA A 23 4.57 1.46 -1.13
C ALA A 23 4.99 2.93 -0.91
N VAL A 24 5.65 3.22 0.22
CA VAL A 24 6.16 4.57 0.51
C VAL A 24 7.21 5.00 -0.51
N ALA A 25 8.18 4.13 -0.84
CA ALA A 25 9.23 4.44 -1.81
C ALA A 25 8.65 4.79 -3.18
N LEU A 26 7.65 4.03 -3.67
CA LEU A 26 6.99 4.32 -4.94
C LEU A 26 6.30 5.69 -4.94
N VAL A 27 5.63 6.06 -3.85
CA VAL A 27 4.99 7.37 -3.72
C VAL A 27 6.05 8.48 -3.71
N VAL A 28 7.10 8.35 -2.90
CA VAL A 28 8.17 9.35 -2.83
C VAL A 28 8.85 9.54 -4.18
N VAL A 29 9.16 8.45 -4.88
CA VAL A 29 9.76 8.51 -6.23
C VAL A 29 8.82 9.21 -7.22
N ALA A 30 7.51 8.93 -7.19
CA ALA A 30 6.55 9.58 -8.07
C ALA A 30 6.51 11.10 -7.86
N PHE A 31 6.48 11.55 -6.60
CA PHE A 31 6.51 12.98 -6.28
C PHE A 31 7.86 13.63 -6.58
N ALA A 32 8.97 12.95 -6.30
CA ALA A 32 10.30 13.47 -6.64
C ALA A 32 10.44 13.70 -8.16
N VAL A 33 9.98 12.75 -8.98
CA VAL A 33 9.95 12.90 -10.45
C VAL A 33 9.03 14.05 -10.87
N ALA A 34 7.86 14.20 -10.26
CA ALA A 34 6.94 15.30 -10.59
C ALA A 34 7.53 16.68 -10.25
N GLU A 35 8.22 16.82 -9.11
CA GLU A 35 8.89 18.06 -8.71
C GLU A 35 10.08 18.38 -9.64
N LEU A 36 10.83 17.36 -10.08
CA LEU A 36 11.91 17.54 -11.08
C LEU A 36 11.38 18.04 -12.43
N ILE A 37 10.18 17.60 -12.83
CA ILE A 37 9.54 18.02 -14.10
C ILE A 37 8.92 19.42 -13.97
N ALA A 38 8.50 19.83 -12.76
CA ALA A 38 7.89 21.12 -12.44
C ALA A 38 6.66 21.49 -13.32
N ALA A 39 5.91 20.49 -13.79
CA ALA A 39 4.69 20.68 -14.59
C ALA A 39 3.42 20.34 -13.80
N PRO A 40 2.31 21.09 -13.95
CA PRO A 40 1.03 20.80 -13.27
C PRO A 40 0.50 19.39 -13.56
N THR A 41 0.65 18.94 -14.82
CA THR A 41 0.26 17.60 -15.26
C THR A 41 1.08 16.49 -14.61
N ALA A 42 2.37 16.73 -14.35
CA ALA A 42 3.23 15.79 -13.66
C ALA A 42 2.80 15.59 -12.20
N ARG A 43 2.41 16.67 -11.52
CA ARG A 43 1.89 16.60 -10.13
C ARG A 43 0.57 15.84 -10.05
N TYR A 44 -0.35 16.07 -11.00
CA TYR A 44 -1.57 15.27 -11.12
C TYR A 44 -1.27 13.78 -11.35
N GLY A 45 -0.33 13.47 -12.24
CA GLY A 45 0.15 12.11 -12.46
C GLY A 45 0.70 11.46 -11.19
N ALA A 46 1.49 12.18 -10.40
CA ALA A 46 2.00 11.68 -9.11
C ALA A 46 0.87 11.36 -8.11
N TYR A 47 -0.18 12.19 -8.03
CA TYR A 47 -1.35 11.89 -7.21
C TYR A 47 -2.07 10.62 -7.67
N LEU A 48 -2.24 10.41 -8.99
CA LEU A 48 -2.84 9.18 -9.52
C LEU A 48 -2.01 7.95 -9.19
N ILE A 49 -0.68 8.03 -9.34
CA ILE A 49 0.23 6.95 -8.98
C ILE A 49 0.13 6.65 -7.48
N ALA A 50 0.14 7.68 -6.64
CA ALA A 50 0.03 7.52 -5.20
C ALA A 50 -1.29 6.84 -4.79
N PHE A 51 -2.39 7.25 -5.41
CA PHE A 51 -3.69 6.62 -5.22
C PHE A 51 -3.67 5.14 -5.64
N ALA A 52 -3.12 4.81 -6.82
CA ALA A 52 -3.05 3.44 -7.30
C ALA A 52 -2.18 2.55 -6.39
N VAL A 53 -1.02 3.05 -5.95
CA VAL A 53 -0.14 2.36 -5.00
C VAL A 53 -0.85 2.12 -3.67
N TRP A 54 -1.54 3.13 -3.15
CA TRP A 54 -2.33 2.99 -1.93
C TRP A 54 -3.45 1.95 -2.08
N MET A 55 -4.19 1.97 -3.18
CA MET A 55 -5.24 0.99 -3.46
C MET A 55 -4.69 -0.44 -3.55
N ALA A 56 -3.60 -0.65 -4.28
CA ALA A 56 -2.96 -1.96 -4.37
C ALA A 56 -2.44 -2.44 -3.00
N TRP A 57 -1.85 -1.54 -2.22
CA TRP A 57 -1.44 -1.82 -0.86
C TRP A 57 -2.65 -2.15 0.04
N PHE A 58 -3.76 -1.44 -0.08
CA PHE A 58 -4.95 -1.72 0.71
C PHE A 58 -5.53 -3.09 0.36
N VAL A 59 -5.74 -3.36 -0.94
CA VAL A 59 -6.37 -4.59 -1.44
C VAL A 59 -5.57 -5.82 -1.02
N LEU A 60 -4.25 -5.90 -1.25
CA LEU A 60 -3.54 -7.12 -0.85
C LEU A 60 -3.45 -7.28 0.67
N THR A 61 -3.60 -6.20 1.45
CA THR A 61 -3.66 -6.29 2.93
C THR A 61 -4.98 -6.87 3.36
N CYS A 62 -6.09 -6.45 2.75
CA CYS A 62 -7.40 -7.05 2.96
C CYS A 62 -7.43 -8.53 2.54
N VAL A 63 -6.85 -8.87 1.39
CA VAL A 63 -6.74 -10.27 0.92
C VAL A 63 -5.93 -11.11 1.90
N GLU A 64 -4.80 -10.60 2.39
CA GLU A 64 -3.98 -11.30 3.38
C GLU A 64 -4.74 -11.50 4.70
N TRP A 65 -5.46 -10.47 5.15
CA TRP A 65 -6.25 -10.52 6.36
C TRP A 65 -7.38 -11.55 6.25
N LEU A 66 -8.16 -11.52 5.17
CA LEU A 66 -9.23 -12.47 4.90
C LEU A 66 -8.73 -13.91 4.82
N ARG A 67 -7.52 -14.14 4.28
CA ARG A 67 -6.92 -15.48 4.22
C ARG A 67 -6.56 -16.04 5.61
N ARG A 68 -6.30 -15.17 6.59
CA ARG A 68 -5.81 -15.55 7.93
C ARG A 68 -6.89 -15.55 9.02
N ALA A 69 -7.96 -14.80 8.81
CA ALA A 69 -9.07 -14.72 9.77
C ALA A 69 -9.95 -15.97 9.70
N ASP A 70 -10.29 -16.54 10.86
CA ASP A 70 -11.49 -17.39 10.99
C ASP A 70 -12.66 -16.47 11.35
N PHE A 71 -13.75 -16.57 10.60
CA PHE A 71 -15.01 -15.85 10.81
C PHE A 71 -16.11 -16.82 11.24
#